data_AF-A0A1I7AHD0-F1
#
_entry.id   AF-A0A1I7AHD0-F1
#
_cell.length_a   1.000
_cell.length_b   1.000
_cell.length_c   1.000
_cell.angle_alpha   90.00
_cell.angle_beta   90.00
_cell.angle_gamma   90.00
#
_symmetry.space_group_name_H-M   'P 1'
#
loop_
_entity.id
_entity.type
_entity.pdbx_description
1 polymer ?
#
loop_
_entity_poly.entity_id
_entity_poly.type
_entity_poly.pdbx_seq_one_letter_code
_entity_poly.pdbx_strand_id
1 'polypeptide(L)' 'MTREWYAPKELAGLPGMPDTHSAVVRRAKRDDWENRRRAGRGGGREYAFGSLPTETQATLLKQAQPAAPARPARR' A
#
# COMPACT_ATOMS: atom_id res chain seq x y z
N MET A 1 -9.25 11.41 10.72
CA MET A 1 -8.98 9.96 10.90
C MET A 1 -8.30 9.44 9.66
N THR A 2 -6.97 9.44 9.66
CA THR A 2 -6.12 9.04 8.53
C THR A 2 -5.96 7.53 8.49
N ARG A 3 -6.05 6.94 7.30
CA ARG A 3 -5.97 5.50 7.10
C ARG A 3 -4.49 5.12 7.01
N GLU A 4 -4.01 4.33 7.96
CA GLU A 4 -2.57 4.07 8.11
C GLU A 4 -2.08 2.84 7.32
N TRP A 5 -2.98 2.05 6.72
CA TRP A 5 -2.64 0.80 6.03
C TRP A 5 -3.11 0.85 4.58
N TYR A 6 -2.21 0.53 3.65
CA TYR A 6 -2.39 0.60 2.20
C TYR A 6 -2.12 -0.73 1.53
N ALA A 7 -2.95 -1.12 0.56
CA ALA A 7 -2.68 -2.32 -0.22
C ALA A 7 -1.57 -2.05 -1.24
N PRO A 8 -0.67 -3.01 -1.51
CA PRO A 8 0.40 -2.87 -2.50
C PRO A 8 -0.12 -2.62 -3.92
N LYS A 9 -1.37 -3.01 -4.22
CA LYS A 9 -2.03 -2.67 -5.49
C LYS A 9 -2.35 -1.17 -5.61
N GLU A 10 -2.58 -0.48 -4.49
CA GLU A 10 -2.84 0.97 -4.47
C GLU A 10 -1.56 1.79 -4.42
N LEU A 11 -0.46 1.18 -3.95
CA LEU A 11 0.87 1.78 -4.02
C LEU A 11 1.49 1.60 -5.41
N ALA A 12 1.15 0.52 -6.11
CA ALA A 12 1.66 0.22 -7.44
C ALA A 12 1.23 1.31 -8.45
N GLY A 13 2.20 1.86 -9.18
CA GLY A 13 1.97 2.93 -10.16
C GLY A 13 1.95 4.35 -9.58
N LEU A 14 2.19 4.52 -8.29
CA LEU A 14 2.42 5.86 -7.71
C LEU A 14 3.82 6.38 -8.08
N PRO A 15 4.01 7.71 -8.19
CA PRO A 15 5.34 8.30 -8.28
C PRO A 15 6.19 7.91 -7.06
N GLY A 16 7.40 7.42 -7.33
CA GLY A 16 8.30 6.82 -6.33
C GLY A 16 8.01 5.35 -6.01
N MET A 17 6.95 4.75 -6.56
CA MET A 17 6.63 3.33 -6.47
C MET A 17 6.81 2.60 -7.80
N PRO A 18 7.14 1.31 -7.74
CA PRO A 18 7.08 0.46 -8.91
C PRO A 18 5.66 0.33 -9.45
N ASP A 19 5.53 0.16 -10.76
CA ASP A 19 4.23 -0.04 -11.43
C ASP A 19 3.57 -1.38 -11.06
N THR A 20 4.35 -2.34 -10.58
CA THR A 20 3.89 -3.70 -10.30
C THR A 20 3.88 -4.04 -8.82
N HIS A 21 2.81 -4.69 -8.37
CA HIS A 21 2.67 -5.29 -7.03
C HIS A 21 3.93 -6.06 -6.57
N SER A 22 4.49 -6.92 -7.43
CA SER A 22 5.67 -7.73 -7.09
C SER A 22 6.90 -6.89 -6.78
N ALA A 23 7.07 -5.76 -7.45
CA ALA A 23 8.17 -4.85 -7.20
C ALA A 23 7.93 -4.01 -5.93
N VAL A 24 6.68 -3.64 -5.63
CA VAL A 24 6.30 -3.05 -4.33
C VAL A 24 6.63 -4.02 -3.20
N VAL A 25 6.28 -5.30 -3.32
CA VAL A 25 6.60 -6.34 -2.31
C VAL A 25 8.11 -6.51 -2.14
N ARG A 26 8.90 -6.49 -3.22
CA ARG A 26 10.36 -6.54 -3.15
C ARG A 26 10.93 -5.31 -2.46
N ARG A 27 10.41 -4.13 -2.76
CA ARG A 27 10.85 -2.87 -2.13
C ARG A 27 10.50 -2.86 -0.65
N ALA A 28 9.28 -3.26 -0.31
CA ALA A 28 8.84 -3.44 1.06
C ALA A 28 9.69 -4.44 1.83
N LYS A 29 10.16 -5.52 1.19
CA LYS A 29 11.09 -6.47 1.81
C LYS A 29 12.51 -5.88 1.96
N ARG A 30 12.93 -5.00 1.07
CA ARG A 30 14.25 -4.34 1.10
C ARG A 30 14.34 -3.28 2.19
N ASP A 31 13.29 -2.47 2.31
CA ASP A 31 13.19 -1.36 3.26
C ASP A 31 12.44 -1.77 4.54
N ASP A 32 12.23 -3.09 4.74
CA ASP A 32 11.55 -3.69 5.90
C ASP A 32 10.23 -3.00 6.30
N TRP A 33 9.36 -2.79 5.31
CA TRP A 33 8.10 -2.11 5.55
C TRP A 33 7.17 -2.94 6.41
N GLU A 34 6.52 -2.25 7.35
CA GLU A 34 5.55 -2.85 8.21
C GLU A 34 4.39 -3.36 7.37
N ASN A 35 4.24 -4.67 7.36
CA ASN A 35 3.22 -5.35 6.57
C ASN A 35 2.33 -6.18 7.47
N ARG A 36 1.03 -6.01 7.28
CA ARG A 36 0.01 -6.78 7.98
C ARG A 36 -0.56 -7.82 7.04
N ARG A 37 -0.41 -9.09 7.41
CA ARG A 37 -1.11 -10.18 6.75
C ARG A 37 -2.54 -10.19 7.26
N ARG A 38 -3.52 -10.16 6.35
CA ARG A 38 -4.91 -10.36 6.75
C ARG A 38 -5.12 -11.85 7.06
N ALA A 39 -5.67 -12.16 8.23
CA ALA A 39 -6.01 -13.54 8.60
C ALA A 39 -7.21 -14.01 7.75
N GLY A 40 -6.95 -14.86 6.75
CA GLY A 40 -7.96 -15.44 5.85
C GLY A 40 -7.31 -16.22 4.70
N ARG A 41 -8.02 -17.20 4.11
CA ARG A 41 -7.57 -17.94 2.91
C ARG A 41 -7.41 -16.94 1.75
N GLY A 42 -6.20 -16.82 1.20
CA GLY A 42 -5.85 -15.79 0.21
C GLY A 42 -5.40 -14.46 0.82
N GLY A 43 -4.79 -14.50 2.00
CA GLY A 43 -4.35 -13.34 2.78
C GLY A 43 -3.47 -12.36 2.01
N GLY A 44 -4.09 -11.30 1.51
CA GLY A 44 -3.39 -10.12 1.03
C GLY A 44 -2.54 -9.48 2.13
N ARG A 45 -1.48 -8.78 1.73
CA ARG A 45 -0.62 -7.98 2.61
C ARG A 45 -1.01 -6.52 2.48
N GLU A 46 -1.12 -5.84 3.60
CA GLU A 46 -1.30 -4.38 3.67
C GLU A 46 0.00 -3.79 4.25
N TYR A 47 0.39 -2.60 3.80
CA TYR A 47 1.63 -1.92 4.19
C TYR A 47 1.31 -0.62 4.94
N ALA A 48 2.05 -0.33 6.00
CA ALA A 48 1.86 0.88 6.78
C ALA A 48 2.35 2.13 6.03
N PHE A 49 1.63 3.24 6.18
CA PHE A 49 1.98 4.55 5.61
C PHE A 49 3.36 5.02 6.05
N GLY A 50 3.67 4.85 7.35
CA GLY A 50 4.92 5.30 7.95
C GLY A 50 6.15 4.58 7.40
N SER A 51 5.98 3.40 6.80
CA SER A 51 7.07 2.68 6.14
C SER A 51 7.28 3.08 4.69
N LEU A 52 6.35 3.82 4.07
CA LEU A 52 6.46 4.23 2.67
C LEU A 52 7.54 5.32 2.49
N PRO A 53 8.17 5.43 1.31
CA PRO A 53 9.10 6.51 1.02
C PRO A 53 8.37 7.85 0.93
N THR A 54 9.07 8.94 1.26
CA THR A 54 8.52 10.30 1.35
C THR A 54 7.86 10.75 0.05
N GLU A 55 8.35 10.33 -1.13
CA GLU A 55 7.70 10.62 -2.42
C GLU A 55 6.28 10.04 -2.49
N THR A 56 6.11 8.78 -2.07
CA THR A 56 4.81 8.14 -2.02
C THR A 56 3.94 8.76 -0.94
N GLN A 57 4.48 9.05 0.25
CA GLN A 57 3.75 9.72 1.31
C GLN A 57 3.23 11.09 0.88
N ALA A 58 4.06 11.92 0.25
CA ALA A 58 3.67 13.23 -0.26
C ALA A 58 2.57 13.13 -1.32
N THR A 59 2.63 12.09 -2.16
CA THR A 59 1.63 11.85 -3.19
C THR A 59 0.33 11.36 -2.59
N LEU A 60 0.39 10.42 -1.65
CA LEU A 60 -0.77 9.93 -0.91
C LEU A 60 -1.41 11.03 -0.06
N LEU A 61 -0.64 11.94 0.54
CA LEU A 61 -1.15 13.12 1.24
C LEU A 61 -1.85 14.10 0.29
N LYS A 62 -1.27 14.33 -0.90
CA LYS A 62 -1.90 15.13 -1.96
C LYS A 62 -3.18 14.46 -2.50
N GLN A 63 -3.17 13.14 -2.59
CA GLN A 63 -4.30 12.30 -3.02
C GLN A 63 -5.23 11.90 -1.87
N ALA A 64 -5.00 12.33 -0.63
CA ALA A 64 -5.81 11.96 0.54
C ALA A 64 -7.20 12.63 0.56
N GLN A 65 -7.63 13.22 -0.58
CA GLN A 65 -9.05 13.34 -0.90
C GLN A 65 -9.55 11.94 -1.31
N PRO A 66 -10.58 11.41 -0.65
CA PRO A 66 -10.76 9.98 -0.44
C PRO A 66 -10.98 9.24 -1.77
N ALA A 67 -9.90 8.73 -2.36
CA ALA A 67 -10.01 7.73 -3.41
C ALA A 67 -10.51 6.44 -2.75
N ALA A 68 -11.78 6.18 -3.05
CA ALA A 68 -12.69 5.16 -2.55
C ALA A 68 -12.05 3.78 -2.22
N PRO A 69 -12.63 3.06 -1.24
CA PRO A 69 -12.12 1.79 -0.76
C PRO A 69 -12.25 0.72 -1.85
N ALA A 70 -11.18 0.46 -2.60
CA ALA A 70 -11.09 -0.72 -3.45
C ALA A 70 -10.85 -1.96 -2.59
N ARG A 71 -11.88 -2.38 -1.85
CA ARG A 71 -12.07 -3.79 -1.53
C ARG A 71 -12.35 -4.51 -2.86
N PRO A 72 -11.48 -5.38 -3.40
CA PRO A 72 -12.00 -6.38 -4.30
C PRO A 72 -12.72 -7.42 -3.44
N ALA A 73 -14.04 -7.37 -3.54
CA ALA A 73 -14.97 -8.48 -3.47
C ALA A 73 -14.79 -9.51 -2.36
N ARG A 74 -15.66 -9.35 -1.36
CA ARG A 74 -16.38 -10.44 -0.71
C ARG A 74 -17.10 -11.29 -1.78
N ARG A 75 -16.87 -12.61 -1.80
CA ARG A 75 -17.92 -13.62 -1.99
C ARG A 75 -17.50 -14.91 -1.32
#